data_AF-A0A850G9E3-F1
#
_entry.id   AF-A0A850G9E3-F1
#
_cell.length_a   1.000
_cell.length_b   1.000
_cell.length_c   1.000
_cell.angle_alpha   90.00
_cell.angle_beta   90.00
_cell.angle_gamma   90.00
#
_symmetry.space_group_name_H-M   'P 1'
#
loop_
_entity.id
_entity.type
_entity.pdbx_description
1 polymer ?
#
loop_
_entity_poly.entity_id
_entity_poly.type
_entity_poly.pdbx_seq_one_letter_code
_entity_poly.pdbx_strand_id
1 'polypeptide(L)'
;MHDSPETGPQRPAQPEDPADAELLGLLRRDLDREALWHARAAGELDSEAARERASALGDAPEDIERAEQFFSPFAESERESLVDALLAMTGGDAATAGLADQVDQADQPGTPTTALEHDQTPAHIADNVVSLAAAAQAKEAKEAEEPQAATSLTARLAGTGPWWWVPGGLLIAAAAAIVAWVFWPPSQELLDSSGGSGQLVADASGGPMPAYQLETDGGLKQLRSEGESSEGEPNADTKPHDYRRGSKFEWILRPREAVEGELEVRAFAFAGQRLDRGLPLALAELVEISPSGSVRVAGTIGQLGLEPGAYTIALLVGRPGSLPSDAGAVREGGEDGSWQIHRIAIAIAP
;
A
#
# COMPACT_ATOMS: atom_id res chain seq x y z
N MET A 1 54.96 -9.01 -27.08
CA MET A 1 54.54 -7.60 -27.28
C MET A 1 53.21 -7.66 -28.01
N HIS A 2 52.11 -7.58 -27.26
CA HIS A 2 50.77 -7.42 -27.82
C HIS A 2 50.40 -5.96 -27.63
N ASP A 3 50.26 -5.23 -28.74
CA ASP A 3 49.68 -3.89 -28.77
C ASP A 3 48.21 -4.01 -28.38
N SER A 4 47.87 -3.45 -27.23
CA SER A 4 46.46 -3.20 -26.86
C SER A 4 45.96 -2.03 -27.71
N PRO A 5 44.87 -2.18 -28.47
CA PRO A 5 44.31 -1.06 -29.21
C PRO A 5 43.83 0.00 -28.22
N GLU A 6 44.36 1.22 -28.33
CA GLU A 6 43.84 2.39 -27.64
C GLU A 6 42.37 2.56 -28.01
N THR A 7 41.49 2.22 -27.08
CA THR A 7 40.07 2.54 -27.16
C THR A 7 39.94 4.05 -27.02
N GLY A 8 39.98 4.77 -28.15
CA GLY A 8 39.72 6.20 -28.19
C GLY A 8 38.35 6.52 -27.59
N PRO A 9 38.16 7.74 -27.03
CA PRO A 9 36.92 8.13 -26.38
C PRO A 9 35.75 7.93 -27.34
N GLN A 10 34.87 6.98 -27.02
CA GLN A 10 33.64 6.77 -27.76
C GLN A 10 32.83 8.06 -27.71
N ARG A 11 32.69 8.69 -28.87
CA ARG A 11 31.83 9.86 -29.04
C ARG A 11 30.42 9.41 -28.66
N PRO A 12 29.71 10.11 -27.74
CA PRO A 12 28.36 9.74 -27.38
C PRO A 12 27.53 9.65 -28.66
N ALA A 13 26.84 8.53 -28.84
CA ALA A 13 25.97 8.30 -29.99
C ALA A 13 24.99 9.47 -30.06
N GLN A 14 24.98 10.18 -31.18
CA GLN A 14 23.93 11.17 -31.41
C GLN A 14 22.62 10.39 -31.54
N PRO A 15 21.52 10.86 -30.91
CA PRO A 15 20.23 10.22 -31.08
C PRO A 15 19.89 10.19 -32.57
N GLU A 16 19.74 8.99 -33.14
CA GLU A 16 19.49 8.81 -34.58
C GLU A 16 18.04 9.13 -34.96
N ASP A 17 17.13 9.19 -33.98
CA ASP A 17 15.73 9.51 -34.17
C ASP A 17 15.41 10.94 -33.67
N PRO A 18 14.87 11.84 -34.53
CA PRO A 18 14.41 13.15 -34.08
C PRO A 18 13.31 13.09 -33.01
N ALA A 19 12.52 12.00 -32.94
CA ALA A 19 11.51 11.82 -31.89
C ALA A 19 12.15 11.61 -30.50
N ASP A 20 13.27 10.90 -30.44
CA ASP A 20 14.01 10.70 -29.19
C ASP A 20 14.62 12.03 -28.70
N ALA A 21 15.08 12.88 -29.61
CA ALA A 21 15.58 14.21 -29.27
C ALA A 21 14.48 15.13 -28.70
N GLU A 22 13.26 15.03 -29.22
CA GLU A 22 12.10 15.77 -28.70
C GLU A 22 11.71 15.28 -27.30
N LEU A 23 11.63 13.96 -27.10
CA LEU A 23 11.30 13.35 -25.81
C LEU A 23 12.34 13.66 -24.73
N LEU A 24 13.63 13.60 -25.07
CA LEU A 24 14.71 14.02 -24.17
C LEU A 24 14.65 15.53 -23.85
N GLY A 25 14.23 16.35 -24.81
CA GLY A 25 14.00 17.78 -24.60
C GLY A 25 12.88 18.05 -23.60
N LEU A 26 11.77 17.30 -23.68
CA LEU A 26 10.66 17.40 -22.73
C LEU A 26 11.08 16.97 -21.32
N LEU A 27 11.75 15.81 -21.18
CA LEU A 27 12.24 15.33 -19.89
C LEU A 27 13.18 16.33 -19.22
N ARG A 28 14.10 16.93 -20.01
CA ARG A 28 15.02 17.94 -19.48
C ARG A 28 14.30 19.20 -19.02
N ARG A 29 13.28 19.65 -19.76
CA ARG A 29 12.45 20.79 -19.38
C ARG A 29 11.71 20.51 -18.06
N ASP A 30 11.17 19.30 -17.88
CA ASP A 30 10.47 18.94 -16.65
C ASP A 30 11.41 18.92 -15.44
N LEU A 31 12.63 18.39 -15.58
CA LEU A 31 13.65 18.42 -14.53
C LEU A 31 14.09 19.84 -14.17
N ASP A 32 14.32 20.69 -15.18
CA ASP A 32 14.69 22.10 -14.98
C ASP A 32 13.54 22.87 -14.30
N ARG A 33 12.27 22.55 -14.64
CA ARG A 33 11.08 23.12 -14.00
C ARG A 33 10.96 22.70 -12.54
N GLU A 34 11.19 21.42 -12.23
CA GLU A 34 11.16 20.92 -10.85
C GLU A 34 12.23 21.61 -9.98
N ALA A 35 13.47 21.68 -10.47
CA ALA A 35 14.56 22.35 -9.77
C ALA A 35 14.28 23.84 -9.50
N LEU A 36 13.64 24.52 -10.46
CA LEU A 36 13.24 25.92 -10.33
C LEU A 36 12.24 26.14 -9.19
N TRP A 37 11.19 25.33 -9.13
CA TRP A 37 10.17 25.49 -8.08
C TRP A 37 10.67 25.04 -6.72
N HIS A 38 11.57 24.05 -6.66
CA HIS A 38 12.25 23.67 -5.43
C HIS A 38 13.12 24.81 -4.89
N ALA A 39 13.91 25.48 -5.74
CA ALA A 39 14.70 26.64 -5.34
C ALA A 39 13.80 27.79 -4.84
N ARG A 40 12.63 27.99 -5.45
CA ARG A 40 11.63 28.98 -5.00
C ARG A 40 11.04 28.62 -3.63
N ALA A 41 10.76 27.34 -3.39
CA ALA A 41 10.25 26.82 -2.11
C ALA A 41 11.29 26.99 -0.99
N ALA A 42 12.57 26.78 -1.30
CA ALA A 42 13.69 26.98 -0.38
C ALA A 42 14.01 28.46 -0.11
N GLY A 43 13.39 29.40 -0.83
CA GLY A 43 13.67 30.84 -0.73
C GLY A 43 14.99 31.27 -1.37
N GLU A 44 15.62 30.40 -2.17
CA GLU A 44 16.86 30.69 -2.91
C GLU A 44 16.61 31.50 -4.18
N LEU A 45 15.36 31.46 -4.67
CA LEU A 45 14.90 32.18 -5.85
C LEU A 45 13.70 33.03 -5.47
N ASP A 46 13.69 34.33 -5.82
CA ASP A 46 12.51 35.17 -5.63
C ASP A 46 11.43 34.90 -6.70
N SER A 47 10.21 35.41 -6.48
CA SER A 47 9.08 35.17 -7.40
C SER A 47 9.31 35.72 -8.80
N GLU A 48 9.96 36.87 -8.94
CA GLU A 48 10.18 37.50 -10.25
C GLU A 48 11.19 36.70 -11.07
N ALA A 49 12.29 36.28 -10.43
CA ALA A 49 13.29 35.41 -11.03
C ALA A 49 12.74 34.01 -11.37
N ALA A 50 11.82 33.47 -10.55
CA ALA A 50 11.13 32.22 -10.85
C ALA A 50 10.23 32.35 -12.09
N ARG A 51 9.42 33.42 -12.17
CA ARG A 51 8.57 33.73 -13.33
C ARG A 51 9.39 33.88 -14.62
N GLU A 52 10.47 34.64 -14.57
CA GLU A 52 11.33 34.87 -15.73
C GLU A 52 11.92 33.55 -16.26
N ARG A 53 12.45 32.71 -15.36
CA ARG A 53 13.03 31.42 -15.73
C ARG A 53 11.97 30.43 -16.22
N ALA A 54 10.78 30.37 -15.62
CA ALA A 54 9.69 29.52 -16.10
C ALA A 54 9.21 29.95 -17.49
N SER A 55 9.11 31.26 -17.74
CA SER A 55 8.83 31.80 -19.08
C SER A 55 9.92 31.44 -20.09
N ALA A 56 11.20 31.46 -19.68
CA ALA A 56 12.33 31.06 -20.53
C ALA A 56 12.33 29.56 -20.86
N LEU A 57 11.79 28.72 -19.98
CA LEU A 57 11.56 27.29 -20.24
C LEU A 57 10.40 27.04 -21.21
N GLY A 58 9.59 28.05 -21.50
CA GLY A 58 8.43 27.98 -22.41
C GLY A 58 7.13 27.60 -21.70
N ASP A 59 7.05 27.80 -20.39
CA ASP A 59 5.82 27.54 -19.63
C ASP A 59 4.72 28.53 -20.02
N ALA A 60 3.47 28.06 -20.05
CA ALA A 60 2.33 28.91 -20.33
C ALA A 60 2.13 29.93 -19.19
N PRO A 61 1.74 31.19 -19.48
CA PRO A 61 1.54 32.21 -18.45
C PRO A 61 0.57 31.79 -17.34
N GLU A 62 -0.47 31.02 -17.69
CA GLU A 62 -1.48 30.49 -16.75
C GLU A 62 -0.88 29.46 -15.77
N ASP A 63 0.06 28.63 -16.23
CA ASP A 63 0.72 27.64 -15.38
C ASP A 63 1.73 28.31 -14.45
N ILE A 64 2.41 29.37 -14.93
CA ILE A 64 3.30 30.20 -14.10
C ILE A 64 2.50 30.91 -13.01
N GLU A 65 1.36 31.51 -13.34
CA GLU A 65 0.47 32.16 -12.37
C GLU A 65 -0.06 31.19 -11.32
N ARG A 66 -0.49 29.99 -11.75
CA ARG A 66 -0.95 28.93 -10.83
C ARG A 66 0.17 28.48 -9.89
N ALA A 67 1.38 28.31 -10.40
CA ALA A 67 2.53 27.95 -9.58
C ALA A 67 2.88 29.06 -8.58
N GLU A 68 2.86 30.33 -8.98
CA GLU A 68 3.08 31.44 -8.06
C GLU A 68 2.05 31.51 -6.94
N GLN A 69 0.77 31.26 -7.26
CA GLN A 69 -0.29 31.22 -6.26
C GLN A 69 -0.03 30.13 -5.21
N PHE A 70 0.51 28.98 -5.64
CA PHE A 70 0.88 27.88 -4.74
C PHE A 70 2.04 28.24 -3.79
N PHE A 71 2.99 29.07 -4.25
CA PHE A 71 4.14 29.53 -3.46
C PHE A 71 3.92 30.89 -2.78
N SER A 72 2.71 31.44 -2.85
CA SER A 72 2.38 32.66 -2.12
C SER A 72 2.41 32.36 -0.62
N PRO A 73 3.05 33.21 0.21
CA PRO A 73 2.96 33.04 1.65
C PRO A 73 1.47 33.11 2.07
N PHE A 74 1.07 32.20 2.94
CA PHE A 74 -0.25 32.23 3.57
C PHE A 74 -0.47 33.59 4.25
N ALA A 75 -1.68 34.14 4.10
CA ALA A 75 -2.06 35.32 4.86
C ALA A 75 -1.96 35.03 6.37
N GLU A 76 -1.77 36.06 7.19
CA GLU A 76 -1.66 35.90 8.64
C GLU A 76 -2.89 35.18 9.23
N SER A 77 -4.10 35.52 8.78
CA SER A 77 -5.33 34.85 9.18
C SER A 77 -5.42 33.38 8.75
N GLU A 78 -4.85 33.04 7.59
CA GLU A 78 -4.81 31.64 7.11
C GLU A 78 -3.82 30.80 7.92
N ARG A 79 -2.67 31.37 8.27
CA ARG A 79 -1.70 30.71 9.15
C ARG A 79 -2.29 30.46 10.53
N GLU A 80 -2.98 31.45 11.10
CA GLU A 80 -3.69 31.29 12.38
C GLU A 80 -4.73 30.16 12.30
N SER A 81 -5.57 30.17 11.26
CA SER A 81 -6.57 29.10 11.05
C SER A 81 -5.94 27.71 10.87
N LEU A 82 -4.80 27.60 10.20
CA LEU A 82 -4.09 26.32 10.03
C LEU A 82 -3.48 25.83 11.35
N VAL A 83 -2.92 26.74 12.15
CA VAL A 83 -2.41 26.42 13.49
C VAL A 83 -3.55 25.95 14.39
N ASP A 84 -4.69 26.64 14.39
CA ASP A 84 -5.86 26.24 15.16
C ASP A 84 -6.40 24.87 14.74
N ALA A 85 -6.46 24.60 13.43
CA ALA A 85 -6.87 23.29 12.89
C ALA A 85 -5.90 22.17 13.30
N LEU A 86 -4.59 22.41 13.26
CA LEU A 86 -3.57 21.46 13.71
C LEU A 86 -3.63 21.21 15.22
N LEU A 87 -3.89 22.24 16.03
CA LEU A 87 -4.05 22.12 17.48
C LEU A 87 -5.34 21.36 17.85
N ALA A 88 -6.43 21.58 17.11
CA ALA A 88 -7.66 20.81 17.26
C ALA A 88 -7.44 19.32 16.93
N MET A 89 -6.70 19.03 15.85
CA MET A 89 -6.42 17.66 15.41
C MET A 89 -5.48 16.90 16.35
N THR A 90 -4.52 17.59 16.96
CA THR A 90 -3.52 16.98 17.86
C THR A 90 -3.98 16.80 19.31
N GLY A 91 -5.25 17.09 19.60
CA GLY A 91 -5.87 16.72 20.88
C GLY A 91 -5.94 17.83 21.91
N GLY A 92 -6.47 19.00 21.51
CA GLY A 92 -6.85 20.07 22.44
C GLY A 92 -7.79 19.66 23.58
N ASP A 93 -8.43 18.48 23.50
CA ASP A 93 -9.33 17.95 24.54
C ASP A 93 -8.64 17.16 25.66
N ALA A 94 -7.37 16.75 25.52
CA ALA A 94 -6.72 15.91 26.54
C ALA A 94 -5.82 16.66 27.54
N ALA A 95 -5.30 17.84 27.19
CA ALA A 95 -4.27 18.51 28.00
C ALA A 95 -4.79 19.58 28.97
N THR A 96 -6.00 20.12 28.77
CA THR A 96 -6.54 21.21 29.62
C THR A 96 -7.41 20.71 30.77
N ALA A 97 -7.98 19.51 30.69
CA ALA A 97 -8.79 18.92 31.77
C ALA A 97 -7.95 18.42 32.96
N GLY A 98 -6.66 18.11 32.77
CA GLY A 98 -5.80 17.55 33.83
C GLY A 98 -5.07 18.57 34.72
N LEU A 99 -4.96 19.84 34.30
CA LEU A 99 -4.23 20.86 35.08
C LEU A 99 -5.14 21.67 36.03
N ALA A 100 -6.45 21.73 35.77
CA ALA A 100 -7.37 22.46 36.65
C ALA A 100 -7.68 21.72 37.97
N ASP A 101 -7.54 20.38 38.00
CA ASP A 101 -7.85 19.57 39.19
C ASP A 101 -6.66 19.45 40.18
N GLN A 102 -5.48 19.95 39.80
CA GLN A 102 -4.26 19.83 40.61
C GLN A 102 -3.92 21.09 41.43
N VAL A 103 -4.65 22.19 41.26
CA VAL A 103 -4.41 23.45 41.99
C VAL A 103 -5.22 23.54 43.30
N ASP A 104 -6.25 22.69 43.48
CA ASP A 104 -7.08 22.71 44.70
C ASP A 104 -6.60 21.76 45.83
N GLN A 105 -5.44 21.11 45.67
CA GLN A 105 -4.89 20.16 46.65
C GLN A 105 -3.74 20.70 47.52
N ALA A 106 -3.43 22.00 47.45
CA ALA A 106 -2.30 22.60 48.16
C ALA A 106 -2.63 23.25 49.52
N ASP A 107 -3.89 23.25 49.98
CA ASP A 107 -4.30 23.94 51.21
C ASP A 107 -4.76 23.00 52.34
N GLN A 108 -4.04 21.88 52.54
CA GLN A 108 -4.15 21.09 53.77
C GLN A 108 -3.07 21.49 54.79
N PRO A 109 -3.43 22.13 55.92
CA PRO A 109 -2.50 22.40 57.01
C PRO A 109 -2.36 21.20 57.95
N GLY A 110 -1.20 20.56 57.94
CA GLY A 110 -0.76 19.60 58.96
C GLY A 110 0.45 18.82 58.46
N THR A 111 1.56 18.62 59.16
CA THR A 111 1.98 18.81 60.56
C THR A 111 3.52 18.93 60.54
N PRO A 112 4.17 19.50 61.58
CA PRO A 112 5.61 19.72 61.56
C PRO A 112 6.41 18.44 61.90
N THR A 113 7.50 18.27 61.15
CA THR A 113 8.82 17.85 61.64
C THR A 113 8.94 16.47 62.32
N THR A 114 9.45 15.50 61.56
CA THR A 114 10.47 14.58 62.11
C THR A 114 11.66 14.57 61.15
N ALA A 115 12.82 14.97 61.68
CA ALA A 115 14.10 14.96 61.03
C ALA A 115 14.51 13.54 60.61
N LEU A 116 14.97 13.41 59.37
CA LEU A 116 15.85 12.32 58.96
C LEU A 116 16.83 12.90 57.93
N GLU A 117 18.06 13.11 58.40
CA GLU A 117 19.26 13.16 57.57
C GLU A 117 19.25 12.00 56.59
N HIS A 118 19.28 12.30 55.29
CA HIS A 118 19.83 11.40 54.29
C HIS A 118 20.67 12.21 53.30
N ASP A 119 21.96 12.14 53.56
CA ASP A 119 23.06 12.43 52.67
C ASP A 119 22.95 11.49 51.45
N GLN A 120 22.60 12.03 50.27
CA GLN A 120 22.76 11.32 49.00
C GLN A 120 23.31 12.27 47.93
N THR A 121 24.60 12.05 47.68
CA THR A 121 25.44 12.54 46.59
C THR A 121 24.87 12.15 45.21
N PRO A 122 24.94 13.04 44.20
CA PRO A 122 24.45 12.76 42.85
C PRO A 122 25.50 12.02 42.02
N ALA A 123 25.36 10.71 41.88
CA ALA A 123 26.04 9.94 40.84
C ALA A 123 25.26 8.67 40.56
N HIS A 124 24.37 8.68 39.55
CA HIS A 124 23.98 7.53 38.72
C HIS A 124 22.89 7.97 37.73
N ILE A 125 23.27 8.75 36.71
CA ILE A 125 22.52 8.90 35.46
C ILE A 125 23.49 8.49 34.34
N ALA A 126 23.76 7.19 34.21
CA ALA A 126 24.63 6.68 33.13
C ALA A 126 24.47 5.20 32.77
N ASP A 127 23.46 4.46 33.27
CA ASP A 127 23.43 2.98 33.10
C ASP A 127 22.18 2.39 32.43
N ASN A 128 21.30 3.20 31.82
CA ASN A 128 20.06 2.68 31.21
C ASN A 128 20.06 2.56 29.67
N VAL A 129 21.22 2.49 29.01
CA VAL A 129 21.29 2.41 27.52
C VAL A 129 21.98 1.14 27.00
N VAL A 130 22.38 0.18 27.83
CA VAL A 130 23.15 -1.01 27.37
C VAL A 130 22.38 -2.35 27.43
N SER A 131 21.16 -2.40 27.97
CA SER A 131 20.47 -3.69 28.20
C SER A 131 19.58 -4.23 27.05
N LEU A 132 19.51 -3.56 25.89
CA LEU A 132 18.72 -4.05 24.74
C LEU A 132 19.52 -4.80 23.66
N ALA A 133 20.86 -4.86 23.77
CA ALA A 133 21.72 -5.58 22.82
C ALA A 133 22.03 -7.04 23.22
N ALA A 134 21.59 -7.51 24.40
CA ALA A 134 21.97 -8.81 24.95
C ALA A 134 20.90 -9.92 24.81
N ALA A 135 19.72 -9.62 24.25
CA ALA A 135 18.64 -10.61 24.06
C ALA A 135 18.62 -11.28 22.67
N ALA A 136 19.51 -10.90 21.75
CA ALA A 136 19.49 -11.36 20.35
C ALA A 136 20.45 -12.52 20.01
N GLN A 137 21.21 -13.08 20.96
CA GLN A 137 22.22 -14.12 20.69
C GLN A 137 21.98 -15.48 21.37
N ALA A 138 20.77 -15.75 21.89
CA ALA A 138 20.46 -17.01 22.58
C ALA A 138 19.58 -17.99 21.78
N LYS A 139 19.48 -17.85 20.44
CA LYS A 139 18.63 -18.73 19.61
C LYS A 139 19.31 -19.37 18.39
N GLU A 140 20.63 -19.28 18.29
CA GLU A 140 21.44 -19.99 17.28
C GLU A 140 22.35 -21.04 17.94
N ALA A 141 21.74 -22.07 18.53
CA ALA A 141 22.49 -23.25 18.99
C ALA A 141 21.55 -24.44 19.23
N LYS A 142 20.79 -24.86 18.21
CA LYS A 142 20.19 -26.21 18.19
C LYS A 142 19.58 -26.51 16.82
N GLU A 143 20.34 -27.26 16.01
CA GLU A 143 19.90 -28.29 15.04
C GLU A 143 20.92 -28.39 13.90
N ALA A 144 22.04 -29.01 14.23
CA ALA A 144 22.91 -29.67 13.27
C ALA A 144 23.22 -31.04 13.84
N GLU A 145 22.35 -32.02 13.57
CA GLU A 145 22.71 -33.43 13.74
C GLU A 145 21.93 -34.28 12.73
N GLU A 146 22.53 -34.39 11.55
CA GLU A 146 22.35 -35.51 10.63
C GLU A 146 22.88 -36.79 11.31
N PRO A 147 22.28 -37.95 11.05
CA PRO A 147 23.16 -39.04 10.64
C PRO A 147 22.68 -39.70 9.35
N GLN A 148 23.60 -39.71 8.39
CA GLN A 148 23.67 -40.67 7.30
C GLN A 148 23.84 -42.09 7.86
N ALA A 149 23.18 -43.08 7.26
CA ALA A 149 23.87 -44.27 6.73
C ALA A 149 22.90 -45.30 6.11
N ALA A 150 23.29 -45.74 4.91
CA ALA A 150 23.08 -47.06 4.31
C ALA A 150 21.63 -47.37 3.84
N THR A 151 21.37 -47.95 2.67
CA THR A 151 22.14 -48.93 1.91
C THR A 151 21.65 -48.93 0.45
N SER A 152 22.58 -49.09 -0.48
CA SER A 152 22.34 -49.46 -1.87
C SER A 152 21.62 -50.81 -2.00
N LEU A 153 20.75 -50.99 -3.00
CA LEU A 153 20.71 -52.22 -3.83
C LEU A 153 19.77 -52.08 -5.04
N THR A 154 20.37 -52.26 -6.23
CA THR A 154 19.87 -52.99 -7.42
C THR A 154 18.44 -53.55 -7.39
N ALA A 155 17.67 -53.32 -8.46
CA ALA A 155 17.58 -54.29 -9.59
C ALA A 155 16.48 -53.91 -10.58
N ARG A 156 16.80 -54.15 -11.86
CA ARG A 156 15.89 -54.25 -12.99
C ARG A 156 14.74 -55.22 -12.69
N LEU A 157 13.52 -54.89 -13.13
CA LEU A 157 12.55 -55.89 -13.59
C LEU A 157 11.67 -55.25 -14.67
N ALA A 158 11.95 -55.63 -15.92
CA ALA A 158 10.97 -55.63 -16.98
C ALA A 158 10.02 -56.81 -16.73
N GLY A 159 8.70 -56.55 -16.83
CA GLY A 159 7.67 -57.57 -16.64
C GLY A 159 6.33 -57.06 -17.16
N THR A 160 6.03 -57.44 -18.39
CA THR A 160 4.77 -57.23 -19.10
C THR A 160 3.61 -58.06 -18.53
N GLY A 161 2.54 -57.36 -18.11
CA GLY A 161 1.12 -57.78 -18.16
C GLY A 161 0.56 -58.61 -16.98
N PRO A 162 -0.77 -58.83 -16.91
CA PRO A 162 -1.90 -57.91 -17.14
C PRO A 162 -2.99 -58.00 -16.02
N TRP A 163 -4.08 -57.21 -16.19
CA TRP A 163 -5.44 -57.45 -15.65
C TRP A 163 -5.74 -56.91 -14.22
N TRP A 164 -6.95 -56.36 -14.06
CA TRP A 164 -7.88 -56.27 -12.89
C TRP A 164 -7.26 -56.09 -11.50
N TRP A 165 -7.49 -55.04 -10.73
CA TRP A 165 -8.70 -54.49 -10.14
C TRP A 165 -8.28 -53.04 -9.81
N VAL A 166 -9.00 -51.97 -10.14
CA VAL A 166 -9.90 -51.26 -9.22
C VAL A 166 -10.66 -50.21 -10.06
N PRO A 167 -11.98 -50.33 -10.22
CA PRO A 167 -12.82 -49.17 -10.45
C PRO A 167 -13.92 -49.17 -9.38
N GLY A 168 -13.78 -48.31 -8.37
CA GLY A 168 -14.83 -48.21 -7.33
C GLY A 168 -14.68 -46.99 -6.42
N GLY A 169 -13.46 -46.52 -6.18
CA GLY A 169 -13.23 -45.40 -5.26
C GLY A 169 -13.47 -44.00 -5.85
N LEU A 170 -13.47 -43.84 -7.18
CA LEU A 170 -13.37 -42.52 -7.81
C LEU A 170 -14.72 -41.88 -8.18
N LEU A 171 -15.84 -42.60 -8.05
CA LEU A 171 -17.17 -42.05 -8.37
C LEU A 171 -17.88 -41.41 -7.17
N ILE A 172 -17.49 -41.69 -5.93
CA ILE A 172 -18.13 -41.11 -4.74
C ILE A 172 -17.59 -39.70 -4.43
N ALA A 173 -16.32 -39.42 -4.74
CA ALA A 173 -15.75 -38.08 -4.55
C ALA A 173 -16.28 -37.04 -5.55
N ALA A 174 -16.60 -37.45 -6.79
CA ALA A 174 -17.15 -36.53 -7.79
C ALA A 174 -18.63 -36.16 -7.53
N ALA A 175 -19.42 -37.06 -6.93
CA ALA A 175 -20.83 -36.78 -6.64
C ALA A 175 -21.02 -35.78 -5.48
N ALA A 176 -20.13 -35.77 -4.47
CA ALA A 176 -20.22 -34.83 -3.36
C ALA A 176 -19.87 -33.37 -3.78
N ALA A 177 -18.95 -33.20 -4.72
CA ALA A 177 -18.61 -31.87 -5.26
C ALA A 177 -19.76 -31.28 -6.10
N ILE A 178 -20.48 -32.12 -6.87
CA ILE A 178 -21.60 -31.66 -7.70
C ILE A 178 -22.81 -31.25 -6.84
N VAL A 179 -23.09 -31.94 -5.73
CA VAL A 179 -24.19 -31.55 -4.82
C VAL A 179 -23.86 -30.26 -4.08
N ALA A 180 -22.60 -30.04 -3.68
CA ALA A 180 -22.17 -28.78 -3.07
C ALA A 180 -22.22 -27.59 -4.05
N TRP A 181 -21.99 -27.85 -5.35
CA TRP A 181 -22.06 -26.82 -6.40
C TRP A 181 -23.48 -26.49 -6.85
N VAL A 182 -24.42 -27.44 -6.77
CA VAL A 182 -25.84 -27.23 -7.14
C VAL A 182 -26.66 -26.59 -6.01
N PHE A 183 -26.24 -26.73 -4.74
CA PHE A 183 -26.90 -26.09 -3.60
C PHE A 183 -26.31 -24.74 -3.17
N TRP A 184 -25.25 -24.26 -3.85
CA TRP A 184 -24.71 -22.93 -3.66
C TRP A 184 -25.07 -22.05 -4.86
N PRO A 185 -26.21 -21.34 -4.83
CA PRO A 185 -26.57 -20.46 -5.94
C PRO A 185 -25.55 -19.31 -6.01
N PRO A 186 -25.06 -18.93 -7.19
CA PRO A 186 -24.39 -17.65 -7.36
C PRO A 186 -25.38 -16.54 -6.98
N SER A 187 -24.94 -15.60 -6.16
CA SER A 187 -25.70 -14.47 -5.63
C SER A 187 -26.08 -13.46 -6.72
N GLN A 188 -26.99 -13.86 -7.63
CA GLN A 188 -27.58 -12.97 -8.64
C GLN A 188 -29.06 -12.62 -8.40
N GLU A 189 -29.67 -13.04 -7.28
CA GLU A 189 -31.11 -12.78 -7.03
C GLU A 189 -31.45 -11.53 -6.17
N LEU A 190 -30.50 -10.64 -5.89
CA LEU A 190 -30.80 -9.42 -5.10
C LEU A 190 -31.22 -8.18 -5.92
N LEU A 191 -31.47 -8.31 -7.22
CA LEU A 191 -31.83 -7.17 -8.08
C LEU A 191 -33.32 -7.06 -8.48
N ASP A 192 -34.22 -7.96 -8.04
CA ASP A 192 -35.65 -7.90 -8.43
C ASP A 192 -36.68 -7.99 -7.29
N SER A 193 -36.28 -7.85 -6.03
CA SER A 193 -37.25 -7.72 -4.91
C SER A 193 -37.73 -6.28 -4.73
N SER A 194 -38.38 -5.73 -5.76
CA SER A 194 -39.23 -4.55 -5.62
C SER A 194 -40.62 -4.99 -5.13
N GLY A 195 -40.93 -4.73 -3.85
CA GLY A 195 -42.31 -4.88 -3.35
C GLY A 195 -42.52 -5.26 -1.88
N GLY A 196 -41.46 -5.45 -1.10
CA GLY A 196 -41.58 -5.76 0.34
C GLY A 196 -41.08 -4.62 1.22
N SER A 197 -41.96 -3.69 1.57
CA SER A 197 -41.70 -2.58 2.50
C SER A 197 -41.55 -3.05 3.96
N GLY A 198 -40.53 -3.87 4.22
CA GLY A 198 -40.09 -4.28 5.55
C GLY A 198 -38.67 -3.81 5.74
N GLN A 199 -38.49 -2.51 5.97
CA GLN A 199 -37.22 -1.86 6.21
C GLN A 199 -36.65 -2.30 7.57
N LEU A 200 -36.12 -3.54 7.62
CA LEU A 200 -35.11 -3.90 8.60
C LEU A 200 -33.85 -3.17 8.15
N VAL A 201 -33.66 -1.95 8.68
CA VAL A 201 -32.34 -1.31 8.68
C VAL A 201 -31.48 -2.18 9.59
N ALA A 202 -30.95 -3.28 9.04
CA ALA A 202 -29.77 -3.89 9.60
C ALA A 202 -28.76 -2.75 9.65
N ASP A 203 -28.34 -2.42 10.87
CA ASP A 203 -27.45 -1.32 11.15
C ASP A 203 -26.13 -1.59 10.41
N ALA A 204 -26.06 -1.11 9.16
CA ALA A 204 -24.89 -1.21 8.28
C ALA A 204 -23.74 -0.34 8.80
N SER A 205 -23.93 0.30 9.95
CA SER A 205 -22.95 0.97 10.79
C SER A 205 -22.01 -0.04 11.46
N GLY A 206 -21.49 -1.00 10.69
CA GLY A 206 -20.27 -1.71 11.09
C GLY A 206 -19.20 -0.65 11.34
N GLY A 207 -18.49 -0.75 12.46
CA GLY A 207 -17.42 0.18 12.80
C GLY A 207 -16.38 0.34 11.69
N PRO A 208 -15.45 1.30 11.83
CA PRO A 208 -14.43 1.57 10.82
C PRO A 208 -13.70 0.29 10.41
N MET A 209 -13.41 0.16 9.11
CA MET A 209 -12.66 -0.96 8.57
C MET A 209 -11.23 -0.94 9.13
N PRO A 210 -10.72 -2.06 9.69
CA PRO A 210 -9.34 -2.08 10.17
C PRO A 210 -8.38 -1.94 9.00
N ALA A 211 -7.17 -1.47 9.28
CA ALA A 211 -6.11 -1.36 8.29
C ALA A 211 -5.78 -2.74 7.69
N TYR A 212 -5.58 -2.77 6.37
CA TYR A 212 -5.19 -3.96 5.63
C TYR A 212 -3.72 -3.87 5.19
N GLN A 213 -3.06 -5.01 5.13
CA GLN A 213 -1.72 -5.17 4.58
C GLN A 213 -1.83 -5.91 3.25
N LEU A 214 -1.27 -5.32 2.19
CA LEU A 214 -1.19 -5.93 0.88
C LEU A 214 0.10 -6.75 0.72
N GLU A 215 -0.04 -7.99 0.29
CA GLU A 215 1.03 -8.87 -0.16
C GLU A 215 0.82 -9.19 -1.64
N THR A 216 1.87 -9.12 -2.47
CA THR A 216 1.80 -9.47 -3.91
C THR A 216 2.70 -10.66 -4.25
N ASP A 217 2.32 -11.41 -5.27
CA ASP A 217 2.96 -12.64 -5.75
C ASP A 217 4.40 -12.48 -6.26
N GLY A 218 4.83 -11.24 -6.53
CA GLY A 218 6.23 -10.89 -6.75
C GLY A 218 7.10 -10.96 -5.48
N GLY A 219 6.71 -11.81 -4.51
CA GLY A 219 7.23 -11.84 -3.15
C GLY A 219 8.75 -11.80 -2.99
N LEU A 220 9.16 -11.41 -1.79
CA LEU A 220 10.51 -11.56 -1.20
C LEU A 220 11.59 -10.50 -1.48
N LYS A 221 11.31 -9.39 -2.18
CA LYS A 221 12.20 -8.20 -2.17
C LYS A 221 11.49 -6.85 -2.12
N GLN A 222 10.31 -6.76 -1.51
CA GLN A 222 10.10 -5.55 -0.72
C GLN A 222 11.04 -5.70 0.48
N LEU A 223 12.25 -5.14 0.29
CA LEU A 223 13.07 -4.61 1.36
C LEU A 223 12.11 -4.14 2.44
N ARG A 224 12.29 -4.67 3.64
CA ARG A 224 11.77 -4.10 4.87
C ARG A 224 12.20 -2.62 4.87
N SER A 225 11.44 -1.76 4.19
CA SER A 225 11.47 -0.34 4.39
C SER A 225 10.81 -0.19 5.75
N GLU A 226 11.66 -0.19 6.78
CA GLU A 226 11.32 0.26 8.12
C GLU A 226 10.94 1.74 8.02
N GLY A 227 9.73 1.95 7.56
CA GLY A 227 9.08 3.22 7.44
C GLY A 227 7.62 2.86 7.28
N GLU A 228 6.82 3.14 8.31
CA GLU A 228 5.38 3.04 8.28
C GLU A 228 4.90 3.50 6.90
N SER A 229 4.50 2.52 6.07
CA SER A 229 3.86 2.81 4.80
C SER A 229 2.54 3.43 5.16
N SER A 230 2.55 4.75 5.25
CA SER A 230 1.39 5.57 5.52
C SER A 230 0.39 5.27 4.41
N GLU A 231 -0.81 4.86 4.80
CA GLU A 231 -1.97 4.78 3.93
C GLU A 231 -2.07 6.11 3.19
N GLY A 232 -1.87 6.13 1.87
CA GLY A 232 -1.84 7.41 1.17
C GLY A 232 -1.62 7.28 -0.32
N GLU A 233 -0.39 7.11 -0.76
CA GLU A 233 -0.06 7.22 -2.19
C GLU A 233 1.01 6.19 -2.57
N PRO A 234 0.93 5.60 -3.78
CA PRO A 234 2.02 4.81 -4.29
C PRO A 234 3.26 5.71 -4.33
N ASN A 235 4.29 5.36 -3.55
CA ASN A 235 5.55 6.08 -3.60
C ASN A 235 6.04 6.06 -5.05
N ALA A 236 6.31 7.23 -5.63
CA ALA A 236 6.70 7.38 -7.04
C ALA A 236 7.92 6.51 -7.41
N ASP A 237 8.71 6.12 -6.40
CA ASP A 237 9.88 5.25 -6.53
C ASP A 237 9.56 3.75 -6.60
N THR A 238 8.29 3.34 -6.43
CA THR A 238 7.91 1.93 -6.48
C THR A 238 7.93 1.44 -7.93
N LYS A 239 8.97 0.66 -8.28
CA LYS A 239 9.06 0.06 -9.62
C LYS A 239 7.80 -0.77 -9.91
N PRO A 240 7.12 -0.53 -11.06
CA PRO A 240 5.96 -1.32 -11.46
C PRO A 240 6.28 -2.81 -11.58
N HIS A 241 5.31 -3.66 -11.25
CA HIS A 241 5.42 -5.10 -11.46
C HIS A 241 5.26 -5.43 -12.95
N ASP A 242 6.29 -6.03 -13.55
CA ASP A 242 6.29 -6.40 -14.97
C ASP A 242 5.56 -7.74 -15.18
N TYR A 243 4.42 -7.72 -15.85
CA TYR A 243 3.62 -8.89 -16.19
C TYR A 243 3.44 -9.07 -17.70
N ARG A 244 3.08 -10.29 -18.12
CA ARG A 244 2.53 -10.61 -19.45
C ARG A 244 1.06 -10.98 -19.29
N ARG A 245 0.25 -10.92 -20.35
CA ARG A 245 -1.18 -11.32 -20.28
C ARG A 245 -1.40 -12.73 -19.74
N GLY A 246 -0.51 -13.68 -20.04
CA GLY A 246 -0.58 -15.05 -19.52
C GLY A 246 0.04 -15.24 -18.13
N SER A 247 0.68 -14.21 -17.57
CA SER A 247 1.27 -14.31 -16.22
C SER A 247 0.17 -14.50 -15.20
N LYS A 248 0.43 -15.43 -14.27
CA LYS A 248 -0.38 -15.55 -13.05
C LYS A 248 -0.09 -14.34 -12.17
N PHE A 249 -1.08 -13.97 -11.37
CA PHE A 249 -0.93 -13.00 -10.29
C PHE A 249 -1.67 -13.49 -9.04
N GLU A 250 -1.22 -13.02 -7.88
CA GLU A 250 -1.87 -13.24 -6.60
C GLU A 250 -1.64 -12.02 -5.70
N TRP A 251 -2.72 -11.43 -5.22
CA TRP A 251 -2.73 -10.31 -4.29
C TRP A 251 -3.51 -10.72 -3.05
N ILE A 252 -2.91 -10.57 -1.88
CA ILE A 252 -3.50 -10.95 -0.61
C ILE A 252 -3.60 -9.72 0.28
N LEU A 253 -4.80 -9.38 0.69
CA LEU A 253 -5.09 -8.34 1.66
C LEU A 253 -5.36 -9.00 3.01
N ARG A 254 -4.48 -8.76 3.97
CA ARG A 254 -4.60 -9.26 5.35
C ARG A 254 -5.02 -8.12 6.27
N PRO A 255 -6.16 -8.21 6.96
CA PRO A 255 -6.49 -7.19 7.94
C PRO A 255 -5.57 -7.32 9.15
N ARG A 256 -5.20 -6.19 9.78
CA ARG A 256 -4.43 -6.19 11.03
C ARG A 256 -5.21 -6.80 12.20
N GLU A 257 -6.53 -6.68 12.15
CA GLU A 257 -7.47 -7.21 13.14
C GLU A 257 -8.54 -8.04 12.43
N ALA A 258 -9.06 -9.09 13.06
CA ALA A 258 -10.09 -9.91 12.44
C ALA A 258 -11.34 -9.08 12.15
N VAL A 259 -11.88 -9.19 10.93
CA VAL A 259 -13.09 -8.47 10.53
C VAL A 259 -14.30 -9.39 10.65
N GLU A 260 -15.25 -9.02 11.50
CA GLU A 260 -16.53 -9.73 11.60
C GLU A 260 -17.50 -9.26 10.53
N GLY A 261 -18.29 -10.17 9.94
CA GLY A 261 -19.34 -9.84 8.97
C GLY A 261 -18.91 -9.94 7.51
N GLU A 262 -19.85 -9.65 6.60
CA GLU A 262 -19.62 -9.74 5.16
C GLU A 262 -18.71 -8.61 4.67
N LEU A 263 -17.91 -8.92 3.64
CA LEU A 263 -17.00 -8.02 2.97
C LEU A 263 -17.27 -8.03 1.48
N GLU A 264 -17.16 -6.86 0.86
CA GLU A 264 -17.18 -6.68 -0.58
C GLU A 264 -15.80 -6.20 -1.04
N VAL A 265 -15.43 -6.57 -2.28
CA VAL A 265 -14.17 -6.18 -2.90
C VAL A 265 -14.46 -5.64 -4.29
N ARG A 266 -13.91 -4.46 -4.59
CA ARG A 266 -13.97 -3.86 -5.93
C ARG A 266 -12.58 -3.46 -6.37
N ALA A 267 -12.37 -3.34 -7.67
CA ALA A 267 -11.13 -2.76 -8.17
C ALA A 267 -11.35 -1.92 -9.41
N PHE A 268 -10.46 -0.94 -9.57
CA PHE A 268 -10.40 -0.06 -10.73
C PHE A 268 -8.97 0.00 -11.24
N ALA A 269 -8.80 0.05 -12.56
CA ALA A 269 -7.51 0.24 -13.21
C ALA A 269 -7.42 1.63 -13.82
N PHE A 270 -6.34 2.34 -13.50
CA PHE A 270 -6.03 3.66 -14.05
C PHE A 270 -4.85 3.55 -15.00
N ALA A 271 -4.98 4.04 -16.24
CA ALA A 271 -3.93 3.95 -17.25
C ALA A 271 -2.96 5.14 -17.14
N GLY A 272 -1.66 4.84 -17.00
CA GLY A 272 -0.62 5.85 -16.81
C GLY A 272 -0.84 6.70 -15.55
N GLN A 273 -0.45 7.98 -15.60
CA GLN A 273 -0.57 8.93 -14.48
C GLN A 273 -1.95 9.60 -14.38
N ARG A 274 -2.88 9.25 -15.29
CA ARG A 274 -4.21 9.86 -15.37
C ARG A 274 -5.20 9.08 -14.51
N LEU A 275 -5.31 9.50 -13.25
CA LEU A 275 -6.23 8.92 -12.26
C LEU A 275 -7.70 9.34 -12.47
N ASP A 276 -8.02 10.16 -13.48
CA ASP A 276 -9.36 10.70 -13.73
C ASP A 276 -10.32 9.71 -14.42
N ARG A 277 -9.80 8.65 -15.04
CA ARG A 277 -10.62 7.65 -15.75
C ARG A 277 -10.21 6.23 -15.40
N GLY A 278 -10.71 5.74 -14.27
CA GLY A 278 -10.53 4.34 -13.88
C GLY A 278 -11.52 3.41 -14.59
N LEU A 279 -11.02 2.28 -15.07
CA LEU A 279 -11.80 1.18 -15.64
C LEU A 279 -12.18 0.19 -14.53
N PRO A 280 -13.47 -0.09 -14.26
CA PRO A 280 -13.85 -1.11 -13.29
C PRO A 280 -13.39 -2.50 -13.74
N LEU A 281 -12.84 -3.28 -12.79
CA LEU A 281 -12.35 -4.63 -13.04
C LEU A 281 -13.37 -5.68 -12.60
N ALA A 282 -13.59 -6.69 -13.44
CA ALA A 282 -14.45 -7.81 -13.12
C ALA A 282 -13.71 -8.83 -12.23
N LEU A 283 -13.88 -8.72 -10.91
CA LEU A 283 -13.17 -9.55 -9.94
C LEU A 283 -13.98 -10.73 -9.37
N ALA A 284 -15.26 -10.85 -9.69
CA ALA A 284 -16.17 -11.79 -9.01
C ALA A 284 -15.69 -13.25 -9.00
N GLU A 285 -15.05 -13.72 -10.09
CA GLU A 285 -14.51 -15.09 -10.19
C GLU A 285 -13.06 -15.22 -9.72
N LEU A 286 -12.41 -14.10 -9.39
CA LEU A 286 -10.99 -14.03 -9.01
C LEU A 286 -10.79 -13.82 -7.51
N VAL A 287 -11.86 -13.51 -6.78
CA VAL A 287 -11.84 -13.14 -5.35
C VAL A 287 -12.26 -14.32 -4.48
N GLU A 288 -11.47 -14.57 -3.45
CA GLU A 288 -11.78 -15.49 -2.35
C GLU A 288 -11.67 -14.72 -1.03
N ILE A 289 -12.73 -14.72 -0.22
CA ILE A 289 -12.78 -14.03 1.07
C ILE A 289 -12.84 -15.08 2.19
N SER A 290 -11.90 -15.05 3.11
CA SER A 290 -11.87 -15.95 4.26
C SER A 290 -12.80 -15.46 5.39
N PRO A 291 -13.24 -16.36 6.30
CA PRO A 291 -13.99 -15.97 7.50
C PRO A 291 -13.23 -15.04 8.46
N SER A 292 -11.90 -14.92 8.34
CA SER A 292 -11.09 -13.98 9.13
C SER A 292 -11.04 -12.57 8.54
N GLY A 293 -11.70 -12.35 7.40
CA GLY A 293 -11.69 -11.09 6.67
C GLY A 293 -10.48 -10.93 5.73
N SER A 294 -9.68 -11.97 5.52
CA SER A 294 -8.59 -11.94 4.55
C SER A 294 -9.14 -12.08 3.14
N VAL A 295 -8.66 -11.26 2.21
CA VAL A 295 -9.09 -11.27 0.81
C VAL A 295 -7.93 -11.73 -0.05
N ARG A 296 -8.18 -12.70 -0.92
CA ARG A 296 -7.24 -13.17 -1.93
C ARG A 296 -7.82 -12.90 -3.30
N VAL A 297 -7.06 -12.20 -4.14
CA VAL A 297 -7.39 -11.96 -5.55
C VAL A 297 -6.34 -12.64 -6.40
N ALA A 298 -6.71 -13.69 -7.11
CA ALA A 298 -5.75 -14.49 -7.88
C ALA A 298 -6.31 -14.92 -9.24
N GLY A 299 -5.43 -14.99 -10.23
CA GLY A 299 -5.80 -15.34 -11.59
C GLY A 299 -4.66 -15.15 -12.57
N THR A 300 -5.00 -14.78 -13.80
CA THR A 300 -4.06 -14.36 -14.85
C THR A 300 -4.33 -12.92 -15.25
N ILE A 301 -3.28 -12.17 -15.61
CA ILE A 301 -3.42 -10.74 -15.95
C ILE A 301 -4.39 -10.51 -17.12
N GLY A 302 -4.48 -11.46 -18.06
CA GLY A 302 -5.44 -11.41 -19.16
C GLY A 302 -6.91 -11.46 -18.72
N GLN A 303 -7.22 -12.08 -17.57
CA GLN A 303 -8.58 -12.11 -17.01
C GLN A 303 -9.02 -10.74 -16.46
N LEU A 304 -8.08 -9.83 -16.18
CA LEU A 304 -8.41 -8.46 -15.80
C LEU A 304 -8.95 -7.64 -16.97
N GLY A 305 -8.87 -8.15 -18.20
CA GLY A 305 -9.38 -7.46 -19.39
C GLY A 305 -8.57 -6.21 -19.78
N LEU A 306 -7.33 -6.10 -19.31
CA LEU A 306 -6.44 -4.98 -19.59
C LEU A 306 -5.61 -5.21 -20.84
N GLU A 307 -5.47 -4.17 -21.67
CA GLU A 307 -4.56 -4.16 -22.82
C GLU A 307 -3.10 -3.94 -22.36
N PRO A 308 -2.09 -4.27 -23.18
CA PRO A 308 -0.70 -3.95 -22.87
C PRO A 308 -0.49 -2.46 -22.53
N GLY A 309 0.25 -2.17 -21.46
CA GLY A 309 0.42 -0.81 -20.94
C GLY A 309 0.77 -0.75 -19.45
N ALA A 310 0.99 0.46 -18.93
CA ALA A 310 1.23 0.70 -17.51
C ALA A 310 -0.06 1.13 -16.80
N TYR A 311 -0.35 0.50 -15.66
CA TYR A 311 -1.57 0.74 -14.89
C TYR A 311 -1.29 0.86 -13.40
N THR A 312 -2.14 1.62 -12.72
CA THR A 312 -2.31 1.55 -11.27
C THR A 312 -3.63 0.87 -10.97
N ILE A 313 -3.59 -0.24 -10.26
CA ILE A 313 -4.78 -0.98 -9.81
C ILE A 313 -5.11 -0.51 -8.41
N ALA A 314 -6.28 0.10 -8.22
CA ALA A 314 -6.83 0.36 -6.89
C ALA A 314 -7.74 -0.80 -6.49
N LEU A 315 -7.35 -1.56 -5.47
CA LEU A 315 -8.20 -2.54 -4.80
C LEU A 315 -8.87 -1.90 -3.59
N LEU A 316 -10.19 -2.02 -3.52
CA LEU A 316 -11.00 -1.52 -2.44
C LEU A 316 -11.61 -2.70 -1.69
N VAL A 317 -11.53 -2.68 -0.37
CA VAL A 317 -12.18 -3.63 0.53
C VAL A 317 -13.06 -2.88 1.52
N GLY A 318 -14.31 -3.31 1.66
CA GLY A 318 -15.30 -2.59 2.48
C GLY A 318 -16.49 -3.46 2.81
N ARG A 319 -17.49 -2.86 3.45
CA ARG A 319 -18.78 -3.51 3.69
C ARG A 319 -19.63 -3.51 2.43
N PRO A 320 -20.53 -4.48 2.26
CA PRO A 320 -21.49 -4.46 1.16
C PRO A 320 -22.22 -3.12 1.08
N GLY A 321 -22.16 -2.48 -0.09
CA GLY A 321 -22.80 -1.18 -0.33
C GLY A 321 -22.05 0.06 0.17
N SER A 322 -20.93 -0.07 0.91
CA SER A 322 -20.09 1.08 1.26
C SER A 322 -19.04 1.42 0.18
N LEU A 323 -18.79 0.50 -0.75
CA LEU A 323 -17.80 0.70 -1.81
C LEU A 323 -18.31 1.61 -2.93
N PRO A 324 -17.47 2.56 -3.42
CA PRO A 324 -17.84 3.42 -4.53
C PRO A 324 -18.15 2.59 -5.80
N SER A 325 -19.12 3.07 -6.58
CA SER A 325 -19.48 2.47 -7.87
C SER A 325 -18.68 3.01 -9.04
N ASP A 326 -18.08 4.19 -8.88
CA ASP A 326 -17.32 4.88 -9.91
C ASP A 326 -15.87 5.14 -9.46
N ALA A 327 -14.98 5.25 -10.45
CA ALA A 327 -13.56 5.46 -10.20
C ALA A 327 -13.22 6.88 -9.70
N GLY A 328 -14.12 7.86 -9.85
CA GLY A 328 -13.88 9.24 -9.43
C GLY A 328 -13.78 9.33 -7.91
N ALA A 329 -14.73 8.70 -7.21
CA ALA A 329 -14.76 8.63 -5.75
C ALA A 329 -13.55 7.90 -5.12
N VAL A 330 -12.89 7.02 -5.87
CA VAL A 330 -11.71 6.25 -5.40
C VAL A 330 -10.49 7.16 -5.15
N ARG A 331 -10.43 8.34 -5.77
CA ARG A 331 -9.31 9.29 -5.63
C ARG A 331 -9.27 9.97 -4.28
N GLU A 332 -10.44 10.39 -3.80
CA GLU A 332 -10.58 11.21 -2.59
C GLU A 332 -10.29 10.40 -1.31
N GLY A 333 -10.32 9.06 -1.42
CA GLY A 333 -10.21 8.17 -0.27
C GLY A 333 -11.52 8.11 0.50
N GLY A 334 -11.72 7.06 1.30
CA GLY A 334 -12.91 6.94 2.12
C GLY A 334 -12.76 7.77 3.39
N GLU A 335 -13.31 8.98 3.43
CA GLU A 335 -13.26 9.85 4.62
C GLU A 335 -13.88 9.17 5.86
N ASP A 336 -14.89 8.34 5.64
CA ASP A 336 -15.67 7.71 6.73
C ASP A 336 -15.03 6.42 7.28
N GLY A 337 -13.90 5.97 6.73
CA GLY A 337 -13.25 4.71 7.12
C GLY A 337 -14.09 3.45 6.87
N SER A 338 -15.17 3.56 6.09
CA SER A 338 -16.09 2.45 5.77
C SER A 338 -15.54 1.49 4.71
N TRP A 339 -14.38 1.81 4.13
CA TRP A 339 -13.61 1.01 3.20
C TRP A 339 -12.14 1.41 3.22
N GLN A 340 -11.28 0.51 2.74
CA GLN A 340 -9.84 0.67 2.63
C GLN A 340 -9.40 0.54 1.17
N ILE A 341 -8.29 1.20 0.81
CA ILE A 341 -7.76 1.21 -0.56
C ILE A 341 -6.29 0.84 -0.61
N HIS A 342 -5.95 -0.05 -1.54
CA HIS A 342 -4.57 -0.42 -1.84
C HIS A 342 -4.28 -0.24 -3.33
N ARG A 343 -3.18 0.44 -3.63
CA ARG A 343 -2.78 0.76 -5.00
C ARG A 343 -1.58 -0.09 -5.41
N ILE A 344 -1.65 -0.69 -6.60
CA ILE A 344 -0.61 -1.57 -7.15
C ILE A 344 -0.20 -1.06 -8.52
N ALA A 345 1.07 -0.71 -8.69
CA ALA A 345 1.61 -0.35 -10.00
C ALA A 345 1.98 -1.62 -10.78
N ILE A 346 1.42 -1.80 -11.98
CA ILE A 346 1.71 -2.91 -12.88
C ILE A 346 2.05 -2.42 -14.28
N ALA A 347 2.89 -3.16 -15.00
CA ALA A 347 3.18 -2.97 -16.41
C ALA A 347 2.90 -4.27 -17.16
N ILE A 348 2.07 -4.20 -18.21
CA ILE A 348 1.68 -5.35 -19.02
C ILE A 348 2.42 -5.27 -20.36
N ALA A 349 3.35 -6.20 -20.56
CA ALA A 349 4.08 -6.34 -21.81
C ALA A 349 3.16 -6.80 -22.97
N PRO A 350 3.49 -6.43 -24.22
CA PRO A 350 2.74 -6.82 -25.41
C PRO A 350 2.69 -8.33 -25.66
#